data_AF-A0A7S0XJT1-F1
#
_entry.id   AF-A0A7S0XJT1-F1
#
_cell.length_a   1.000
_cell.length_b   1.000
_cell.length_c   1.000
_cell.angle_alpha   90.00
_cell.angle_beta   90.00
_cell.angle_gamma   90.00
#
_symmetry.space_group_name_H-M   'P 1'
#
loop_
_entity.id
_entity.type
_entity.pdbx_description
1 polymer ?
#
loop_
_entity_poly.entity_id
_entity_poly.type
_entity_poly.pdbx_seq_one_letter_code
_entity_poly.pdbx_strand_id
1 'polypeptide(L)'
;GQRAGIPIKWYVMDDDEKPAGSYIPESPQPISKGSTALELPREAVGLLLRTSGTTSKPKVVPLIVEALTSNAATLAASLELNGRDICINAMPLFHIGGLSCSILATVAAKSSVICCMKFDAAVFYDTITGADIKPTWYSAVPTIHLTVLQYGNAISRGAKPTHALRFIRSGAAALSHADAQKLHDFWGIPIIPTYSMSEQMPISGKNVKLNLEDRPDTVGQPLMCSVALVADGNCRPTSPFGQQGELIISGDNVMRAYQNSEEANNKTYMYVGDKRYLR
;
A
#
# COMPACT_ATOMS: atom_id res chain seq x y z
N GLY A 1 -17.43 -11.72 -13.04
CA GLY A 1 -18.46 -10.75 -13.43
C GLY A 1 -19.69 -11.42 -14.01
N GLN A 2 -19.59 -12.14 -15.13
CA GLN A 2 -20.75 -12.77 -15.79
C GLN A 2 -21.61 -13.66 -14.88
N ARG A 3 -20.99 -14.52 -14.06
CA ARG A 3 -21.74 -15.36 -13.08
C ARG A 3 -22.44 -14.58 -11.95
N ALA A 4 -22.10 -13.31 -11.75
CA ALA A 4 -22.66 -12.46 -10.71
C ALA A 4 -23.60 -11.38 -11.26
N GLY A 5 -23.92 -11.41 -12.56
CA GLY A 5 -24.76 -10.38 -13.20
C GLY A 5 -24.12 -8.98 -13.26
N ILE A 6 -22.83 -8.87 -12.95
CA ILE A 6 -22.11 -7.58 -12.99
C ILE A 6 -21.61 -7.37 -14.42
N PRO A 7 -22.05 -6.30 -15.11
CA PRO A 7 -21.57 -5.98 -16.44
C PRO A 7 -20.07 -5.66 -16.39
N ILE A 8 -19.26 -6.46 -17.07
CA ILE A 8 -17.83 -6.20 -17.27
C ILE A 8 -17.68 -5.48 -18.60
N LYS A 9 -17.04 -4.31 -18.58
CA LYS A 9 -16.61 -3.59 -19.78
C LYS A 9 -15.10 -3.70 -19.89
N TRP A 10 -14.62 -4.14 -21.06
CA TRP A 10 -13.20 -4.27 -21.36
C TRP A 10 -12.71 -3.04 -22.10
N TYR A 11 -11.56 -2.54 -21.68
CA TYR A 11 -10.91 -1.37 -22.26
C TYR A 11 -9.45 -1.74 -22.55
N VAL A 12 -8.95 -1.39 -23.73
CA VAL A 12 -7.57 -1.57 -24.18
C VAL A 12 -6.90 -0.21 -24.32
N MET A 13 -5.58 -0.13 -24.17
CA MET A 13 -4.86 1.13 -24.31
C MET A 13 -4.97 1.65 -25.75
N ASP A 14 -5.18 2.96 -25.87
CA ASP A 14 -5.41 3.65 -27.13
C ASP A 14 -4.09 4.11 -27.76
N ASP A 15 -3.43 3.18 -28.48
CA ASP A 15 -2.16 3.33 -29.20
C ASP A 15 -0.97 3.89 -28.38
N ASP A 16 0.27 3.56 -28.77
CA ASP A 16 1.46 3.87 -27.96
C ASP A 16 1.80 5.38 -27.87
N GLU A 17 1.08 6.24 -28.60
CA GLU A 17 1.33 7.69 -28.66
C GLU A 17 0.45 8.55 -27.72
N LYS A 18 -0.54 7.98 -27.02
CA LYS A 18 -1.41 8.76 -26.11
C LYS A 18 -0.94 8.74 -24.66
N PRO A 19 -1.27 9.77 -23.86
CA PRO A 19 -0.95 9.79 -22.43
C PRO A 19 -1.57 8.58 -21.71
N ALA A 20 -0.85 8.09 -20.69
CA ALA A 20 -1.36 7.07 -19.78
C ALA A 20 -2.76 7.46 -19.24
N GLY A 21 -3.69 6.51 -19.28
CA GLY A 21 -5.09 6.73 -18.93
C GLY A 21 -6.04 6.85 -20.14
N SER A 22 -5.51 6.82 -21.36
CA SER A 22 -6.30 6.75 -22.59
C SER A 22 -6.63 5.30 -22.94
N TYR A 23 -7.92 4.96 -22.93
CA TYR A 23 -8.38 3.62 -23.25
C TYR A 23 -9.54 3.65 -24.25
N ILE A 24 -9.57 2.67 -25.16
CA ILE A 24 -10.69 2.40 -26.05
C ILE A 24 -11.38 1.10 -25.62
N PRO A 25 -12.70 0.97 -25.78
CA PRO A 25 -13.38 -0.30 -25.51
C PRO A 25 -12.85 -1.41 -26.42
N GLU A 26 -12.62 -2.59 -25.86
CA GLU A 26 -12.24 -3.79 -26.66
C GLU A 26 -13.38 -4.20 -27.63
N SER A 27 -14.62 -3.85 -27.29
CA SER A 27 -15.78 -3.97 -28.17
C SER A 27 -16.42 -2.60 -28.35
N PRO A 28 -16.60 -2.12 -29.60
CA PRO A 28 -17.18 -0.81 -29.91
C PRO A 28 -18.70 -0.81 -29.66
N GLN A 29 -19.13 -1.09 -28.43
CA GLN A 29 -20.36 -0.48 -27.96
C GLN A 29 -20.08 1.01 -27.82
N PRO A 30 -20.96 1.90 -28.32
CA PRO A 30 -20.77 3.32 -28.17
C PRO A 30 -20.61 3.62 -26.68
N ILE A 31 -19.40 4.05 -26.27
CA ILE A 31 -19.26 4.79 -25.02
C ILE A 31 -20.18 5.98 -25.22
N SER A 32 -21.32 6.02 -24.53
CA SER A 32 -22.08 7.25 -24.49
C SER A 32 -21.09 8.32 -24.04
N LYS A 33 -20.89 9.37 -24.82
CA LYS A 33 -20.03 10.53 -24.49
C LYS A 33 -20.51 11.28 -23.22
N GLY A 34 -21.36 10.66 -22.42
CA GLY A 34 -21.84 11.10 -21.12
C GLY A 34 -22.01 9.90 -20.20
N SER A 35 -20.95 9.13 -19.94
CA SER A 35 -20.92 8.48 -18.63
C SER A 35 -20.80 9.60 -17.62
N THR A 36 -21.93 9.98 -17.01
CA THR A 36 -21.91 10.76 -15.78
C THR A 36 -20.89 10.14 -14.85
N ALA A 37 -20.03 10.96 -14.25
CA ALA A 37 -19.10 10.49 -13.24
C ALA A 37 -19.88 9.63 -12.23
N LEU A 38 -19.32 8.50 -11.83
CA LEU A 38 -19.95 7.65 -10.83
C LEU A 38 -19.98 8.44 -9.51
N GLU A 39 -21.09 9.10 -9.21
CA GLU A 39 -21.29 9.82 -7.96
C GLU A 39 -21.62 8.83 -6.86
N LEU A 40 -20.58 8.31 -6.22
CA LEU A 40 -20.74 7.54 -5.00
C LEU A 40 -20.73 8.48 -3.79
N PRO A 41 -21.65 8.32 -2.82
CA PRO A 41 -21.52 8.96 -1.52
C PRO A 41 -20.16 8.68 -0.91
N ARG A 42 -19.63 9.63 -0.13
CA ARG A 42 -18.31 9.51 0.52
C ARG A 42 -18.23 8.27 1.42
N GLU A 43 -19.35 7.92 2.03
CA GLU A 43 -19.54 6.79 2.94
C GLU A 43 -19.87 5.48 2.23
N ALA A 44 -20.05 5.49 0.91
CA ALA A 44 -20.31 4.28 0.14
C ALA A 44 -19.10 3.37 0.15
N VAL A 45 -19.34 2.05 0.12
CA VAL A 45 -18.27 1.06 0.01
C VAL A 45 -17.70 1.10 -1.40
N GLY A 46 -16.42 1.46 -1.52
CA GLY A 46 -15.69 1.49 -2.78
C GLY A 46 -14.87 0.22 -3.05
N LEU A 47 -14.51 -0.52 -2.00
CA LEU A 47 -13.69 -1.72 -2.11
C LEU A 47 -14.08 -2.77 -1.07
N LEU A 48 -14.11 -4.03 -1.50
CA LEU A 48 -14.25 -5.20 -0.64
C LEU A 48 -12.99 -6.04 -0.74
N LEU A 49 -12.29 -6.19 0.38
CA LEU A 49 -11.13 -7.08 0.49
C LEU A 49 -11.49 -8.32 1.29
N ARG A 50 -10.84 -9.44 0.95
CA ARG A 50 -10.94 -10.68 1.73
C ARG A 50 -9.67 -10.87 2.53
N THR A 51 -9.82 -11.21 3.80
CA THR A 51 -8.70 -11.62 4.65
C THR A 51 -8.78 -13.12 4.92
N SER A 52 -7.60 -13.75 4.92
CA SER A 52 -7.41 -15.09 5.46
C SER A 52 -7.52 -14.99 6.99
N GLY A 53 -8.74 -14.80 7.50
CA GLY A 53 -8.98 -14.84 8.93
C GLY A 53 -8.48 -16.15 9.52
N THR A 54 -8.06 -16.13 10.78
CA THR A 54 -7.69 -17.34 11.55
C THR A 54 -8.87 -18.30 11.79
N THR A 55 -10.08 -17.84 11.49
CA THR A 55 -11.32 -18.63 11.44
C THR A 55 -11.49 -19.29 10.07
N SER A 56 -12.06 -20.49 10.01
CA SER A 56 -12.25 -21.28 8.77
C SER A 56 -13.05 -20.60 7.64
N LYS A 57 -13.65 -19.43 7.89
CA LYS A 57 -14.34 -18.60 6.89
C LYS A 57 -13.58 -17.28 6.65
N PRO A 58 -13.20 -16.96 5.40
CA PRO A 58 -12.61 -15.66 5.05
C PRO A 58 -13.53 -14.50 5.45
N LYS A 59 -12.97 -13.48 6.10
CA LYS A 59 -13.72 -12.26 6.44
C LYS A 59 -13.67 -11.29 5.28
N VAL A 60 -14.71 -10.47 5.13
CA VAL A 60 -14.77 -9.42 4.12
C VAL A 60 -14.67 -8.07 4.81
N VAL A 61 -13.73 -7.26 4.34
CA VAL A 61 -13.37 -5.94 4.83
C VAL A 61 -13.89 -4.89 3.83
N PRO A 62 -14.97 -4.17 4.16
CA PRO A 62 -15.47 -3.05 3.37
C PRO A 62 -14.68 -1.79 3.68
N LEU A 63 -14.13 -1.16 2.63
CA LEU A 63 -13.48 0.14 2.70
C LEU A 63 -14.31 1.15 1.91
N ILE A 64 -14.59 2.29 2.57
CA ILE A 64 -15.42 3.35 2.00
C ILE A 64 -14.62 4.28 1.10
N VAL A 65 -15.29 4.95 0.16
CA VAL A 65 -14.69 5.85 -0.82
C VAL A 65 -13.87 6.96 -0.15
N GLU A 66 -14.40 7.58 0.91
CA GLU A 66 -13.70 8.63 1.66
C GLU A 66 -12.39 8.13 2.26
N ALA A 67 -12.41 6.98 2.94
CA ALA A 67 -11.22 6.41 3.56
C ALA A 67 -10.15 6.11 2.50
N LEU A 68 -10.54 5.51 1.37
CA LEU A 68 -9.64 5.17 0.27
C LEU A 68 -8.99 6.42 -0.33
N THR A 69 -9.78 7.45 -0.61
CA THR A 69 -9.32 8.69 -1.26
C THR A 69 -8.47 9.54 -0.32
N SER A 70 -8.88 9.71 0.94
CA SER A 70 -8.08 10.40 1.96
C SER A 70 -6.76 9.70 2.23
N ASN A 71 -6.75 8.36 2.29
CA ASN A 71 -5.52 7.59 2.49
C ASN A 71 -4.57 7.71 1.31
N ALA A 72 -5.08 7.64 0.09
CA ALA A 72 -4.30 7.84 -1.12
C ALA A 72 -3.64 9.22 -1.15
N ALA A 73 -4.41 10.28 -0.90
CA ALA A 73 -3.91 11.65 -0.92
C ALA A 73 -2.86 11.91 0.17
N THR A 74 -3.10 11.48 1.40
CA THR A 74 -2.13 11.69 2.49
C THR A 74 -0.88 10.86 2.32
N LEU A 75 -1.00 9.63 1.82
CA LEU A 75 0.18 8.81 1.56
C LEU A 75 1.03 9.41 0.44
N ALA A 76 0.40 9.89 -0.63
CA ALA A 76 1.07 10.60 -1.71
C ALA A 76 1.83 11.83 -1.19
N ALA A 77 1.18 12.65 -0.36
CA ALA A 77 1.80 13.82 0.25
C ALA A 77 2.96 13.45 1.19
N SER A 78 2.77 12.43 2.04
CA SER A 78 3.81 11.98 2.99
C SER A 78 5.05 11.42 2.28
N LEU A 79 4.87 10.80 1.12
CA LEU A 79 5.96 10.28 0.29
C LEU A 79 6.52 11.32 -0.67
N GLU A 80 6.00 12.56 -0.65
CA GLU A 80 6.40 13.65 -1.54
C GLU A 80 6.30 13.24 -3.04
N LEU A 81 5.23 12.51 -3.37
CA LEU A 81 4.93 12.12 -4.74
C LEU A 81 4.40 13.31 -5.54
N ASN A 82 4.76 13.36 -6.82
CA ASN A 82 4.31 14.34 -7.81
C ASN A 82 4.19 13.68 -9.20
N GLY A 83 3.64 14.40 -10.17
CA GLY A 83 3.37 13.86 -11.51
C GLY A 83 4.58 13.33 -12.31
N ARG A 84 5.82 13.51 -11.84
CA ARG A 84 7.02 12.91 -12.44
C ARG A 84 7.40 11.55 -11.84
N ASP A 85 6.78 11.17 -10.72
CA ASP A 85 7.07 9.89 -10.10
C ASP A 85 6.43 8.74 -10.91
N ILE A 86 7.19 7.65 -11.01
CA ILE A 86 6.79 6.40 -11.63
C ILE A 86 6.94 5.28 -10.59
N CYS A 87 5.82 4.64 -10.24
CA CYS A 87 5.76 3.53 -9.30
C CYS A 87 5.88 2.19 -10.05
N ILE A 88 6.68 1.24 -9.56
CA ILE A 88 6.56 -0.16 -9.98
C ILE A 88 5.65 -0.91 -9.00
N ASN A 89 4.55 -1.47 -9.49
CA ASN A 89 3.70 -2.35 -8.69
C ASN A 89 3.92 -3.82 -9.07
N ALA A 90 4.65 -4.55 -8.22
CA ALA A 90 4.75 -6.02 -8.27
C ALA A 90 3.89 -6.72 -7.20
N MET A 91 3.13 -5.96 -6.41
CA MET A 91 2.22 -6.54 -5.42
C MET A 91 0.85 -6.86 -6.06
N PRO A 92 0.22 -7.98 -5.68
CA PRO A 92 -1.12 -8.30 -6.17
C PRO A 92 -2.16 -7.23 -5.81
N LEU A 93 -3.04 -6.90 -6.75
CA LEU A 93 -4.09 -5.87 -6.55
C LEU A 93 -5.24 -6.30 -5.64
N PHE A 94 -5.31 -7.59 -5.28
CA PHE A 94 -6.21 -8.08 -4.24
C PHE A 94 -5.66 -7.87 -2.82
N HIS A 95 -4.43 -7.33 -2.67
CA HIS A 95 -3.84 -6.96 -1.40
C HIS A 95 -3.84 -5.44 -1.24
N ILE A 96 -4.21 -4.93 -0.06
CA ILE A 96 -4.33 -3.49 0.18
C ILE A 96 -3.03 -2.73 -0.07
N GLY A 97 -1.87 -3.37 0.16
CA GLY A 97 -0.56 -2.81 -0.19
C GLY A 97 -0.42 -2.51 -1.68
N GLY A 98 -0.69 -3.50 -2.56
CA GLY A 98 -0.58 -3.26 -4.01
C GLY A 98 -1.59 -2.21 -4.50
N LEU A 99 -2.81 -2.24 -3.97
CA LEU A 99 -3.85 -1.32 -4.41
C LEU A 99 -3.71 0.08 -3.79
N SER A 100 -3.76 0.21 -2.45
CA SER A 100 -3.76 1.52 -1.79
C SER A 100 -2.40 2.20 -1.83
N CYS A 101 -1.31 1.48 -1.53
CA CYS A 101 0.03 2.08 -1.58
C CYS A 101 0.46 2.31 -3.01
N SER A 102 0.52 1.27 -3.85
CA SER A 102 1.14 1.42 -5.17
C SER A 102 0.22 2.10 -6.20
N ILE A 103 -1.07 1.74 -6.28
CA ILE A 103 -1.96 2.32 -7.29
C ILE A 103 -2.56 3.65 -6.82
N LEU A 104 -3.33 3.63 -5.72
CA LEU A 104 -4.14 4.79 -5.35
C LEU A 104 -3.29 6.01 -4.96
N ALA A 105 -2.20 5.83 -4.20
CA ALA A 105 -1.32 6.96 -3.86
C ALA A 105 -0.65 7.56 -5.12
N THR A 106 -0.24 6.72 -6.07
CA THR A 106 0.33 7.18 -7.34
C THR A 106 -0.69 7.97 -8.17
N VAL A 107 -1.92 7.46 -8.28
CA VAL A 107 -3.02 8.16 -8.97
C VAL A 107 -3.36 9.48 -8.27
N ALA A 108 -3.40 9.51 -6.95
CA ALA A 108 -3.64 10.74 -6.18
C ALA A 108 -2.57 11.82 -6.43
N ALA A 109 -1.33 11.41 -6.72
CA ALA A 109 -0.24 12.30 -7.10
C ALA A 109 -0.22 12.68 -8.59
N LYS A 110 -1.16 12.17 -9.39
CA LYS A 110 -1.20 12.31 -10.86
C LYS A 110 0.05 11.73 -11.54
N SER A 111 0.60 10.68 -10.93
CA SER A 111 1.82 9.99 -11.32
C SER A 111 1.50 8.75 -12.17
N SER A 112 2.53 8.01 -12.58
CA SER A 112 2.36 6.79 -13.41
C SER A 112 2.72 5.51 -12.65
N VAL A 113 2.06 4.40 -12.98
CA VAL A 113 2.34 3.07 -12.41
C VAL A 113 2.72 2.09 -13.53
N ILE A 114 3.80 1.35 -13.36
CA ILE A 114 4.11 0.13 -14.10
C ILE A 114 3.49 -1.05 -13.36
N CYS A 115 2.53 -1.72 -13.98
CA CYS A 115 1.87 -2.89 -13.41
C CYS A 115 2.55 -4.17 -13.87
N CYS A 116 3.30 -4.83 -12.98
CA CYS A 116 3.88 -6.14 -13.28
C CYS A 116 2.80 -7.22 -13.15
N MET A 117 2.60 -8.03 -14.19
CA MET A 117 1.61 -9.13 -14.15
C MET A 117 1.96 -10.20 -13.10
N LYS A 118 3.25 -10.52 -12.99
CA LYS A 118 3.82 -11.42 -12.00
C LYS A 118 5.18 -10.87 -11.58
N PHE A 119 5.58 -11.20 -10.35
CA PHE A 119 6.93 -10.89 -9.90
C PHE A 119 7.93 -11.87 -10.53
N ASP A 120 8.94 -11.32 -11.18
CA ASP A 120 10.16 -12.00 -11.62
C ASP A 120 11.34 -11.09 -11.28
N ALA A 121 12.38 -11.65 -10.65
CA ALA A 121 13.47 -10.85 -10.11
C ALA A 121 14.32 -10.19 -11.20
N ALA A 122 14.52 -10.87 -12.32
CA ALA A 122 15.30 -10.38 -13.45
C ALA A 122 14.55 -9.23 -14.13
N VAL A 123 13.29 -9.48 -14.51
CA VAL A 123 12.45 -8.46 -15.15
C VAL A 123 12.30 -7.23 -14.25
N PHE A 124 12.11 -7.42 -12.95
CA PHE A 124 11.95 -6.31 -12.00
C PHE A 124 13.25 -5.49 -11.87
N TYR A 125 14.40 -6.16 -11.76
CA TYR A 125 15.70 -5.50 -11.72
C TYR A 125 16.00 -4.74 -13.01
N ASP A 126 15.76 -5.35 -14.16
CA ASP A 126 15.97 -4.76 -15.47
C ASP A 126 15.03 -3.57 -15.69
N THR A 127 13.79 -3.63 -15.18
CA THR A 127 12.86 -2.49 -15.21
C THR A 127 13.38 -1.31 -14.37
N ILE A 128 14.04 -1.57 -13.24
CA ILE A 128 14.62 -0.51 -12.40
C ILE A 128 15.85 0.12 -13.05
N THR A 129 16.70 -0.70 -13.68
CA THR A 129 18.03 -0.29 -14.15
C THR A 129 18.09 0.03 -15.64
N GLY A 130 17.06 -0.34 -16.39
CA GLY A 130 16.93 -0.13 -17.83
C GLY A 130 16.90 1.34 -18.24
N ALA A 131 17.09 1.60 -19.53
CA ALA A 131 17.20 2.95 -20.08
C ALA A 131 15.84 3.60 -20.39
N ASP A 132 14.85 2.79 -20.79
CA ASP A 132 13.62 3.28 -21.43
C ASP A 132 12.67 3.99 -20.45
N ILE A 133 12.34 3.29 -19.36
CA ILE A 133 11.49 3.83 -18.29
C ILE A 133 12.36 3.99 -17.05
N LYS A 134 12.17 5.09 -16.33
CA LYS A 134 12.93 5.42 -15.12
C LYS A 134 12.03 5.40 -13.89
N PRO A 135 11.72 4.21 -13.33
CA PRO A 135 10.97 4.13 -12.10
C PRO A 135 11.64 4.89 -10.97
N THR A 136 10.82 5.55 -10.17
CA THR A 136 11.27 6.43 -9.07
C THR A 136 11.00 5.84 -7.71
N TRP A 137 10.11 4.85 -7.58
CA TRP A 137 9.88 4.16 -6.32
C TRP A 137 9.11 2.86 -6.54
N TYR A 138 9.11 2.00 -5.53
CA TYR A 138 8.20 0.86 -5.45
C TYR A 138 7.89 0.51 -4.01
N SER A 139 6.82 -0.25 -3.80
CA SER A 139 6.49 -0.86 -2.52
C SER A 139 6.39 -2.36 -2.68
N ALA A 140 7.03 -3.12 -1.81
CA ALA A 140 6.94 -4.58 -1.83
C ALA A 140 7.06 -5.18 -0.42
N VAL A 141 7.06 -6.51 -0.39
CA VAL A 141 7.31 -7.30 0.83
C VAL A 141 8.80 -7.64 0.94
N PRO A 142 9.34 -7.89 2.15
CA PRO A 142 10.73 -8.26 2.37
C PRO A 142 11.27 -9.32 1.41
N THR A 143 10.49 -10.37 1.14
CA THR A 143 10.88 -11.44 0.21
C THR A 143 11.19 -10.91 -1.19
N ILE A 144 10.36 -10.01 -1.74
CA ILE A 144 10.60 -9.42 -3.07
C ILE A 144 11.88 -8.59 -3.06
N HIS A 145 12.06 -7.73 -2.04
CA HIS A 145 13.26 -6.89 -1.93
C HIS A 145 14.53 -7.74 -1.92
N LEU A 146 14.55 -8.79 -1.11
CA LEU A 146 15.71 -9.67 -0.95
C LEU A 146 15.98 -10.52 -2.18
N THR A 147 14.95 -10.98 -2.88
CA THR A 147 15.13 -11.71 -4.15
C THR A 147 15.72 -10.80 -5.24
N VAL A 148 15.24 -9.56 -5.37
CA VAL A 148 15.81 -8.59 -6.33
C VAL A 148 17.25 -8.22 -5.95
N LEU A 149 17.52 -8.02 -4.66
CA LEU A 149 18.87 -7.77 -4.15
C LEU A 149 19.83 -8.91 -4.46
N GLN A 150 19.40 -10.16 -4.25
CA GLN A 150 20.21 -11.35 -4.55
C GLN A 150 20.53 -11.43 -6.05
N TYR A 151 19.52 -11.25 -6.90
CA TYR A 151 19.70 -11.22 -8.35
C TYR A 151 20.68 -10.11 -8.76
N GLY A 152 20.43 -8.89 -8.29
CA GLY A 152 21.24 -7.71 -8.58
C GLY A 152 22.71 -7.88 -8.20
N ASN A 153 23.01 -8.42 -7.02
CA ASN A 153 24.38 -8.72 -6.60
C ASN A 153 25.08 -9.72 -7.53
N ALA A 154 24.37 -10.73 -8.03
CA ALA A 154 24.94 -11.73 -8.92
C ALA A 154 25.33 -11.13 -10.29
N ILE A 155 24.53 -10.20 -10.81
CA ILE A 155 24.75 -9.61 -12.14
C ILE A 155 25.62 -8.36 -12.10
N SER A 156 25.59 -7.56 -11.03
CA SER A 156 26.35 -6.32 -10.94
C SER A 156 27.83 -6.55 -10.66
N ARG A 157 28.20 -7.73 -10.15
CA ARG A 157 29.59 -8.13 -9.82
C ARG A 157 30.31 -7.07 -8.96
N GLY A 158 29.58 -6.45 -8.04
CA GLY A 158 30.09 -5.42 -7.12
C GLY A 158 29.99 -3.98 -7.64
N ALA A 159 29.53 -3.75 -8.87
CA ALA A 159 29.19 -2.41 -9.34
C ALA A 159 27.87 -1.92 -8.71
N LYS A 160 27.79 -0.63 -8.40
CA LYS A 160 26.52 -0.01 -7.99
C LYS A 160 25.57 0.10 -9.19
N PRO A 161 24.32 -0.37 -9.07
CA PRO A 161 23.35 -0.24 -10.15
C PRO A 161 23.06 1.23 -10.47
N THR A 162 22.89 1.56 -11.75
CA THR A 162 22.37 2.88 -12.16
C THR A 162 20.84 2.81 -12.21
N HIS A 163 20.15 3.72 -11.52
CA HIS A 163 18.68 3.79 -11.49
C HIS A 163 18.18 5.21 -11.17
N ALA A 164 16.87 5.41 -11.23
CA ALA A 164 16.20 6.67 -10.87
C ALA A 164 15.37 6.57 -9.58
N LEU A 165 15.40 5.43 -8.88
CA LEU A 165 14.69 5.27 -7.61
C LEU A 165 15.10 6.37 -6.61
N ARG A 166 14.12 6.93 -5.91
CA ARG A 166 14.23 7.88 -4.82
C ARG A 166 14.11 7.22 -3.46
N PHE A 167 13.31 6.16 -3.37
CA PHE A 167 13.10 5.38 -2.15
C PHE A 167 12.47 4.02 -2.47
N ILE A 168 12.55 3.10 -1.51
CA ILE A 168 11.87 1.80 -1.54
C ILE A 168 10.98 1.71 -0.31
N ARG A 169 9.73 1.24 -0.46
CA ARG A 169 8.87 0.94 0.69
C ARG A 169 8.79 -0.55 0.96
N SER A 170 8.89 -0.91 2.24
CA SER A 170 8.74 -2.29 2.71
C SER A 170 7.56 -2.41 3.66
N GLY A 171 6.61 -3.29 3.35
CA GLY A 171 5.41 -3.51 4.15
C GLY A 171 4.90 -4.94 4.10
N ALA A 172 3.72 -5.14 4.73
CA ALA A 172 3.02 -6.42 4.88
C ALA A 172 3.76 -7.53 5.66
N ALA A 173 5.06 -7.39 5.91
CA ALA A 173 5.82 -8.18 6.87
C ALA A 173 6.98 -7.34 7.43
N ALA A 174 7.53 -7.76 8.56
CA ALA A 174 8.68 -7.11 9.17
C ALA A 174 9.91 -7.23 8.26
N LEU A 175 10.60 -6.11 8.06
CA LEU A 175 11.92 -6.06 7.45
C LEU A 175 12.94 -5.88 8.57
N SER A 176 13.90 -6.80 8.69
CA SER A 176 14.95 -6.66 9.70
C SER A 176 15.83 -5.45 9.39
N HIS A 177 16.36 -4.79 10.42
CA HIS A 177 17.29 -3.68 10.22
C HIS A 177 18.51 -4.08 9.37
N ALA A 178 19.05 -5.29 9.58
CA ALA A 178 20.16 -5.80 8.79
C ALA A 178 19.80 -5.93 7.30
N ASP A 179 18.58 -6.35 6.96
CA ASP A 179 18.14 -6.44 5.57
C ASP A 179 17.83 -5.07 4.97
N ALA A 180 17.26 -4.15 5.75
CA ALA A 180 17.09 -2.76 5.34
C ALA A 180 18.44 -2.09 5.01
N GLN A 181 19.48 -2.34 5.83
CA GLN A 181 20.83 -1.84 5.58
C GLN A 181 21.41 -2.41 4.29
N LYS A 182 21.29 -3.71 4.04
CA LYS A 182 21.76 -4.32 2.77
C LYS A 182 21.07 -3.69 1.55
N LEU A 183 19.77 -3.42 1.64
CA LEU A 183 19.03 -2.76 0.57
C LEU A 183 19.49 -1.31 0.37
N HIS A 184 19.67 -0.58 1.46
CA HIS A 184 20.19 0.78 1.43
C HIS A 184 21.60 0.82 0.80
N ASP A 185 22.49 -0.09 1.17
CA ASP A 185 23.86 -0.10 0.67
C ASP A 185 23.93 -0.46 -0.82
N PHE A 186 23.07 -1.38 -1.26
CA PHE A 186 22.99 -1.80 -2.65
C PHE A 186 22.40 -0.73 -3.57
N TRP A 187 21.29 -0.10 -3.17
CA TRP A 187 20.59 0.90 -3.98
C TRP A 187 21.03 2.34 -3.70
N GLY A 188 21.71 2.62 -2.58
CA GLY A 188 22.11 3.97 -2.18
C GLY A 188 20.93 4.93 -1.91
N ILE A 189 19.76 4.41 -1.51
CA ILE A 189 18.54 5.20 -1.30
C ILE A 189 17.79 4.79 -0.03
N PRO A 190 16.94 5.67 0.53
CA PRO A 190 16.15 5.37 1.72
C PRO A 190 15.21 4.17 1.57
N ILE A 191 15.18 3.34 2.61
CA ILE A 191 14.22 2.24 2.77
C ILE A 191 13.16 2.65 3.80
N ILE A 192 11.94 2.88 3.36
CA ILE A 192 10.85 3.41 4.19
C ILE A 192 9.98 2.23 4.66
N PRO A 193 10.02 1.86 5.95
CA PRO A 193 9.15 0.81 6.47
C PRO A 193 7.69 1.29 6.51
N THR A 194 6.76 0.35 6.48
CA THR A 194 5.35 0.66 6.71
C THR A 194 4.60 -0.43 7.46
N TYR A 195 3.64 0.00 8.27
CA TYR A 195 2.62 -0.82 8.88
C TYR A 195 1.27 -0.66 8.15
N SER A 196 0.57 -1.77 7.97
CA SER A 196 -0.76 -1.82 7.35
C SER A 196 -1.41 -3.18 7.59
N MET A 197 -2.73 -3.24 7.56
CA MET A 197 -3.54 -4.45 7.46
C MET A 197 -4.71 -4.22 6.51
N SER A 198 -5.50 -5.23 6.17
CA SER A 198 -6.62 -5.00 5.24
C SER A 198 -7.69 -4.10 5.87
N GLU A 199 -7.93 -4.29 7.17
CA GLU A 199 -8.83 -3.56 8.04
C GLU A 199 -8.39 -2.11 8.26
N GLN A 200 -7.13 -1.81 7.94
CA GLN A 200 -6.55 -0.50 8.13
C GLN A 200 -5.40 -0.31 7.16
N MET A 201 -5.69 0.47 6.12
CA MET A 201 -4.77 0.84 5.05
C MET A 201 -3.41 1.33 5.59
N PRO A 202 -2.37 1.44 4.73
CA PRO A 202 -1.06 1.88 5.19
C PRO A 202 -1.10 3.18 6.00
N ILE A 203 -0.61 3.12 7.24
CA ILE A 203 -0.71 4.21 8.20
C ILE A 203 0.60 4.91 8.46
N SER A 204 1.64 4.59 7.71
CA SER A 204 2.97 5.09 8.00
C SER A 204 3.66 5.46 6.70
N GLY A 205 4.32 6.61 6.70
CA GLY A 205 5.04 7.11 5.53
C GLY A 205 6.45 7.54 5.87
N LYS A 206 7.00 8.42 5.02
CA LYS A 206 8.37 8.91 5.17
C LYS A 206 8.49 9.64 6.51
N ASN A 207 9.47 9.23 7.29
CA ASN A 207 9.74 9.86 8.57
C ASN A 207 10.71 11.03 8.36
N VAL A 208 10.18 12.25 8.23
CA VAL A 208 10.99 13.45 7.96
C VAL A 208 11.87 13.83 9.17
N LYS A 209 11.58 13.27 10.36
CA LYS A 209 12.17 13.69 11.64
C LYS A 209 12.97 12.62 12.38
N LEU A 210 13.14 11.42 11.84
CA LEU A 210 13.96 10.38 12.45
C LEU A 210 14.89 9.77 11.41
N ASN A 211 16.16 9.63 11.80
CA ASN A 211 17.07 8.74 11.11
C ASN A 211 16.68 7.30 11.47
N LEU A 212 16.67 6.39 10.49
CA LEU A 212 16.36 4.97 10.74
C LEU A 212 17.40 4.34 11.68
N GLU A 213 18.63 4.87 11.68
CA GLU A 213 19.70 4.49 12.62
C GLU A 213 19.30 4.70 14.08
N ASP A 214 18.47 5.70 14.39
CA ASP A 214 18.03 5.99 15.77
C ASP A 214 16.97 4.99 16.26
N ARG A 215 16.25 4.34 15.34
CA ARG A 215 15.15 3.41 15.61
C ARG A 215 15.09 2.29 14.56
N PRO A 216 16.04 1.35 14.59
CA PRO A 216 16.25 0.37 13.51
C PRO A 216 15.02 -0.50 13.19
N ASP A 217 14.15 -0.75 14.17
CA ASP A 217 12.97 -1.62 14.03
C ASP A 217 11.64 -0.86 13.97
N THR A 218 11.68 0.46 13.71
CA THR A 218 10.44 1.24 13.56
C THR A 218 9.67 0.87 12.31
N VAL A 219 8.34 0.91 12.39
CA VAL A 219 7.45 0.80 11.23
C VAL A 219 7.05 2.16 10.64
N GLY A 220 7.70 3.24 11.10
CA GLY A 220 7.44 4.62 10.67
C GLY A 220 6.56 5.39 11.65
N GLN A 221 6.11 6.58 11.22
CA GLN A 221 5.22 7.43 12.01
C GLN A 221 3.77 7.29 11.55
N PRO A 222 2.80 7.26 12.50
CA PRO A 222 1.38 7.27 12.16
C PRO A 222 0.99 8.46 11.26
N LEU A 223 0.19 8.16 10.24
CA LEU A 223 -0.43 9.07 9.30
C LEU A 223 -1.94 8.95 9.46
N MET A 224 -2.63 10.08 9.65
CA MET A 224 -4.09 10.17 9.73
C MET A 224 -4.77 9.33 10.82
N CYS A 225 -4.00 8.76 11.74
CA CYS A 225 -4.54 7.95 12.81
C CYS A 225 -3.85 8.25 14.14
N SER A 226 -4.61 8.09 15.20
CA SER A 226 -4.07 7.99 16.56
C SER A 226 -3.73 6.54 16.85
N VAL A 227 -2.50 6.32 17.32
CA VAL A 227 -2.06 5.01 17.81
C VAL A 227 -1.83 5.07 19.31
N ALA A 228 -2.07 3.97 19.99
CA ALA A 228 -1.65 3.77 21.37
C ALA A 228 -1.17 2.33 21.55
N LEU A 229 -0.30 2.12 22.55
CA LEU A 229 0.01 0.80 23.06
C LEU A 229 -0.78 0.60 24.34
N VAL A 230 -1.48 -0.53 24.46
CA VAL A 230 -2.22 -0.88 25.67
C VAL A 230 -1.68 -2.16 26.29
N ALA A 231 -1.74 -2.22 27.62
CA ALA A 231 -1.39 -3.43 28.34
C ALA A 231 -2.46 -4.51 28.12
N ASP A 232 -2.02 -5.76 28.03
CA ASP A 232 -2.93 -6.90 27.87
C ASP A 232 -3.89 -6.99 29.08
N GLY A 233 -5.15 -7.31 28.81
CA GLY A 233 -6.18 -7.56 29.82
C GLY A 233 -6.87 -6.34 30.46
N ASN A 234 -6.33 -5.11 30.37
CA ASN A 234 -6.97 -3.94 30.98
C ASN A 234 -7.22 -2.76 30.04
N CYS A 235 -6.77 -2.84 28.78
CA CYS A 235 -7.03 -1.81 27.76
C CYS A 235 -6.53 -0.41 28.14
N ARG A 236 -5.61 -0.30 29.12
CA ARG A 236 -5.04 0.98 29.56
C ARG A 236 -3.76 1.26 28.79
N PRO A 237 -3.47 2.53 28.47
CA PRO A 237 -2.19 2.92 27.89
C PRO A 237 -1.03 2.34 28.68
N THR A 238 -0.02 1.82 27.99
CA THR A 238 1.18 1.33 28.65
C THR A 238 1.84 2.49 29.41
N SER A 239 2.25 2.22 30.65
CA SER A 239 2.90 3.17 31.54
C SER A 239 4.09 2.51 32.22
N PRO A 240 5.29 3.12 32.21
CA PRO A 240 5.63 4.38 31.52
C PRO A 240 5.57 4.25 29.99
N PHE A 241 5.62 5.38 29.27
CA PHE A 241 5.78 5.40 27.81
C PHE A 241 7.01 4.58 27.37
N GLY A 242 6.90 3.88 26.24
CA GLY A 242 7.99 3.05 25.69
C GLY A 242 7.93 1.57 26.12
N GLN A 243 6.96 1.18 26.92
CA GLN A 243 6.68 -0.22 27.25
C GLN A 243 5.94 -0.93 26.11
N GLN A 244 6.26 -2.21 25.90
CA GLN A 244 5.57 -3.06 24.92
C GLN A 244 4.09 -3.23 25.28
N GLY A 245 3.23 -3.28 24.27
CA GLY A 245 1.80 -3.51 24.44
C GLY A 245 1.12 -3.87 23.12
N GLU A 246 -0.18 -4.14 23.18
CA GLU A 246 -1.04 -4.32 22.02
C GLU A 246 -1.21 -2.97 21.31
N LEU A 247 -0.99 -2.94 19.99
CA LEU A 247 -1.15 -1.74 19.17
C LEU A 247 -2.62 -1.55 18.85
N ILE A 248 -3.20 -0.43 19.30
CA ILE A 248 -4.58 -0.05 18.98
C ILE A 248 -4.60 1.23 18.16
N ILE A 249 -5.54 1.31 17.21
CA ILE A 249 -5.50 2.35 16.20
C ILE A 249 -6.87 2.92 15.88
N SER A 250 -6.94 4.24 15.76
CA SER A 250 -8.18 4.96 15.50
C SER A 250 -7.95 6.08 14.49
N GLY A 251 -8.71 6.07 13.40
CA GLY A 251 -8.62 7.07 12.34
C GLY A 251 -9.58 6.76 11.20
N ASP A 252 -9.70 7.69 10.27
CA ASP A 252 -10.65 7.59 9.16
C ASP A 252 -10.27 6.51 8.14
N ASN A 253 -9.03 6.03 8.18
CA ASN A 253 -8.52 4.93 7.38
C ASN A 253 -8.78 3.54 7.98
N VAL A 254 -9.42 3.47 9.15
CA VAL A 254 -9.82 2.22 9.81
C VAL A 254 -11.18 1.76 9.26
N MET A 255 -11.30 0.47 9.00
CA MET A 255 -12.56 -0.20 8.63
C MET A 255 -13.68 0.16 9.62
N ARG A 256 -14.92 0.21 9.12
CA ARG A 256 -16.09 0.42 9.98
C ARG A 256 -16.51 -0.85 10.73
N ALA A 257 -16.62 -1.95 10.00
CA ALA A 257 -16.98 -3.29 10.46
C ALA A 257 -16.74 -4.31 9.34
N TYR A 258 -16.47 -5.57 9.69
CA TYR A 258 -16.52 -6.68 8.75
C TYR A 258 -17.95 -6.89 8.24
N GLN A 259 -18.07 -7.28 6.96
CA GLN A 259 -19.37 -7.64 6.38
C GLN A 259 -19.85 -8.98 6.93
N ASN A 260 -21.10 -9.02 7.42
CA ASN A 260 -21.79 -10.24 7.87
C ASN A 260 -21.02 -11.06 8.93
N SER A 261 -20.28 -10.40 9.83
CA SER A 261 -19.48 -11.07 10.87
C SER A 261 -19.59 -10.35 12.22
N GLU A 262 -20.73 -10.52 12.89
CA GLU A 262 -21.00 -9.92 14.20
C GLU A 262 -19.99 -10.36 15.26
N GLU A 263 -19.66 -11.67 15.31
CA GLU A 263 -18.67 -12.20 16.24
C GLU A 263 -17.30 -11.55 16.08
N ALA A 264 -16.85 -11.34 14.84
CA ALA A 264 -15.59 -10.66 14.58
C ALA A 264 -15.68 -9.20 15.03
N ASN A 265 -16.74 -8.49 14.66
CA ASN A 265 -16.91 -7.07 15.00
C ASN A 265 -16.90 -6.82 16.51
N ASN A 266 -17.51 -7.71 17.30
CA ASN A 266 -17.52 -7.59 18.77
C ASN A 266 -16.14 -7.77 19.41
N LYS A 267 -15.21 -8.45 18.73
CA LYS A 267 -13.84 -8.70 19.23
C LYS A 267 -12.81 -7.72 18.66
N THR A 268 -13.16 -6.98 17.61
CA THR A 268 -12.22 -6.19 16.79
C THR A 268 -12.08 -4.75 17.26
N TYR A 269 -13.04 -4.23 18.02
CA TYR A 269 -13.04 -2.84 18.47
C TYR A 269 -13.10 -2.72 19.98
N MET A 270 -12.47 -1.67 20.49
CA MET A 270 -12.55 -1.25 21.89
C MET A 270 -12.68 0.27 21.97
N TYR A 271 -13.03 0.77 23.15
CA TYR A 271 -13.19 2.19 23.41
C TYR A 271 -12.20 2.64 24.50
N VAL A 272 -11.50 3.73 24.23
CA VAL A 272 -10.68 4.45 25.22
C VAL A 272 -11.28 5.84 25.35
N GLY A 273 -11.98 6.08 26.46
CA GLY A 273 -12.90 7.23 26.55
C GLY A 273 -13.99 7.12 25.48
N ASP A 274 -14.26 8.21 24.78
CA ASP A 274 -15.29 8.26 23.72
C ASP A 274 -14.77 7.83 22.34
N LYS A 275 -13.50 7.44 22.25
CA LYS A 275 -12.84 7.14 20.97
C LYS A 275 -12.75 5.63 20.74
N ARG A 276 -13.21 5.20 19.55
CA ARG A 276 -13.18 3.81 19.10
C ARG A 276 -11.84 3.47 18.45
N TYR A 277 -11.24 2.35 18.84
CA TYR A 277 -9.99 1.84 18.31
C TYR A 277 -10.18 0.43 17.74
N LEU A 278 -9.54 0.17 16.60
CA LEU A 278 -9.22 -1.16 16.08
C LEU A 278 -8.09 -1.76 16.92
N ARG A 279 -8.21 -3.04 17.24
CA ARG A 279 -7.17 -3.86 17.88
C ARG A 279 -6.76 -5.01 16.97
#